data_AF-A0A936C168-F1
#
_entry.id   AF-A0A936C168-F1
#
_cell.length_a   1.000
_cell.length_b   1.000
_cell.length_c   1.000
_cell.angle_alpha   90.00
_cell.angle_beta   90.00
_cell.angle_gamma   90.00
#
_symmetry.space_group_name_H-M   'P 1'
#
loop_
_entity.id
_entity.type
_entity.pdbx_description
1 polymer ?
#
loop_
_entity_poly.entity_id
_entity_poly.type
_entity_poly.pdbx_seq_one_letter_code
_entity_poly.pdbx_strand_id
1 'polypeptide(L)'
;MTKEMRIRDAIHGDIRLPVELQSVVKSKYFQRLRRIKQNGLLYLVFPGMQHTRFEHSVGAAHLAGRRYQSLVSVMSNGHLKFFEEVEKMRGEDNLVLELQETHRLMKSLSATRELDRAWGLRVMLAGLCHDIGHGPFSHVFEELGLLKRSDFLGGARINDELVRGFWDKSNKGLTHEDITLVYLDQIFHDPSVKLSPIKSPIDLALVCALIHKDFREYYLSRKPLPLDDEAKILMLLAPIVSGLFDVDRCDYLLRDSQMAGVTYGKIDLPRLTDEVHTCLATSYGKASVVALTRPRNVHLLDHFLVSLFEMYTQLYMHHANLRLQHELHMAIQSEPSLADGVDFGWHVEAGDDSMVQGLHSALRSVVRDSFSRRNRDDAKVTRQILKAPSSLRARMQNEGWTFLPVKPRGMVKDCQPVFLVEHLGTDSLDACNGLCVDDRVRVVSWKVASLVAAKLEGVEHDSELWWRNTKFTKALDEAKQEIANEVSNQVEAQAGVPEAG
;
A
#
# COMPACT_ATOMS: atom_id res chain seq x y z
N MET A 1 -10.18 32.49 16.13
CA MET A 1 -9.26 31.77 15.22
C MET A 1 -8.97 30.41 15.80
N THR A 2 -9.41 29.33 15.17
CA THR A 2 -9.04 27.96 15.54
C THR A 2 -7.53 27.82 15.31
N LYS A 3 -6.78 27.48 16.36
CA LYS A 3 -5.32 27.35 16.29
C LYS A 3 -4.95 26.17 15.40
N GLU A 4 -3.94 26.35 14.55
CA GLU A 4 -3.35 25.27 13.76
C GLU A 4 -2.84 24.15 14.69
N MET A 5 -3.15 22.89 14.38
CA MET A 5 -2.72 21.75 15.18
C MET A 5 -1.27 21.44 14.82
N ARG A 6 -0.42 21.43 15.83
CA ARG A 6 0.99 21.05 15.69
C ARG A 6 1.20 19.70 16.36
N ILE A 7 1.76 18.75 15.62
CA ILE A 7 2.11 17.42 16.09
C ILE A 7 3.62 17.27 15.95
N ARG A 8 4.31 16.88 17.03
CA ARG A 8 5.72 16.52 16.96
C ARG A 8 5.83 15.08 16.49
N ASP A 9 6.48 14.88 15.36
CA ASP A 9 6.73 13.60 14.73
C ASP A 9 8.22 13.26 14.76
N ALA A 10 8.53 11.98 14.93
CA ALA A 10 9.91 11.49 15.08
C ALA A 10 10.70 11.50 13.77
N ILE A 11 10.02 11.52 12.62
CA ILE A 11 10.60 11.46 11.27
C ILE A 11 10.63 12.86 10.66
N HIS A 12 9.49 13.57 10.71
CA HIS A 12 9.30 14.83 9.99
C HIS A 12 9.42 16.07 10.88
N GLY A 13 9.66 15.91 12.19
CA GLY A 13 9.74 17.03 13.12
C GLY A 13 8.37 17.64 13.40
N ASP A 14 8.24 18.97 13.27
CA ASP A 14 6.97 19.66 13.57
C ASP A 14 6.02 19.60 12.37
N ILE A 15 5.00 18.74 12.44
CA ILE A 15 3.93 18.67 11.45
C ILE A 15 2.83 19.67 11.82
N ARG A 16 2.41 20.46 10.83
CA ARG A 16 1.27 21.38 10.93
C ARG A 16 0.11 20.87 10.10
N LEU A 17 -1.03 20.64 10.74
CA LEU A 17 -2.24 20.19 10.06
C LEU A 17 -3.23 21.36 9.89
N PRO A 18 -3.76 21.57 8.66
CA PRO A 18 -4.83 22.51 8.40
C PRO A 18 -6.03 22.28 9.33
N VAL A 19 -6.72 23.37 9.70
CA VAL A 19 -7.85 23.36 10.64
C VAL A 19 -8.95 22.39 10.20
N GLU A 20 -9.17 22.28 8.89
CA GLU A 20 -10.15 21.43 8.25
C GLU A 20 -9.90 19.93 8.59
N LEU A 21 -8.65 19.49 8.48
CA LEU A 21 -8.25 18.10 8.72
C LEU A 21 -8.27 17.73 10.20
N GLN A 22 -8.19 18.70 11.11
CA GLN A 22 -8.21 18.43 12.56
C GLN A 22 -9.51 17.74 13.00
N SER A 23 -10.63 18.07 12.36
CA SER A 23 -11.92 17.46 12.68
C SER A 23 -11.96 15.98 12.29
N VAL A 24 -11.33 15.62 11.17
CA VAL A 24 -11.13 14.22 10.74
C VAL A 24 -10.21 13.49 11.70
N VAL A 25 -9.08 14.09 12.09
CA VAL A 25 -8.16 13.51 13.07
C VAL A 25 -8.87 13.20 14.39
N LYS A 26 -9.79 14.05 14.84
CA LYS A 26 -10.54 13.87 16.08
C LYS A 26 -11.68 12.84 15.98
N SER A 27 -12.05 12.41 14.77
CA SER A 27 -13.10 11.42 14.57
C SER A 27 -12.72 10.07 15.18
N LYS A 28 -13.73 9.28 15.59
CA LYS A 28 -13.52 7.92 16.10
C LYS A 28 -12.82 7.02 15.07
N TYR A 29 -13.17 7.19 13.79
CA TYR A 29 -12.60 6.41 12.68
C TYR A 29 -11.09 6.60 12.57
N PHE A 30 -10.60 7.83 12.76
CA PHE A 30 -9.18 8.12 12.72
C PHE A 30 -8.46 7.80 14.04
N GLN A 31 -9.07 8.11 15.20
CA GLN A 31 -8.45 7.85 16.50
C GLN A 31 -8.19 6.37 16.75
N ARG A 32 -8.98 5.47 16.17
CA ARG A 32 -8.76 4.02 16.25
C ARG A 32 -7.38 3.59 15.75
N LEU A 33 -6.78 4.32 14.80
CA LEU A 33 -5.46 4.00 14.24
C LEU A 33 -4.35 3.98 15.30
N ARG A 34 -4.56 4.60 16.47
CA ARG A 34 -3.65 4.53 17.62
C ARG A 34 -3.54 3.14 18.25
N ARG A 35 -4.47 2.24 17.93
CA ARG A 35 -4.53 0.88 18.48
C ARG A 35 -4.15 -0.18 17.46
N ILE A 36 -3.73 0.22 16.26
CA ILE A 36 -3.37 -0.69 15.16
C ILE A 36 -1.89 -0.48 14.84
N LYS A 37 -1.06 -1.49 15.11
CA LYS A 37 0.38 -1.43 14.79
C LYS A 37 0.57 -1.39 13.28
N GLN A 38 1.47 -0.51 12.83
CA GLN A 38 1.79 -0.34 11.40
C GLN A 38 2.16 -1.68 10.75
N ASN A 39 3.01 -2.42 11.45
CA ASN A 39 3.70 -3.59 10.93
C ASN A 39 3.21 -4.92 11.55
N GLY A 40 1.97 -4.93 12.06
CA GLY A 40 1.34 -6.13 12.64
C GLY A 40 2.19 -6.76 13.74
N LEU A 41 2.64 -8.01 13.55
CA LEU A 41 3.40 -8.77 14.55
C LEU A 41 4.91 -8.48 14.56
N LEU A 42 5.42 -7.58 13.70
CA LEU A 42 6.86 -7.30 13.63
C LEU A 42 7.45 -6.76 14.93
N TYR A 43 6.64 -6.13 15.79
CA TYR A 43 7.09 -5.68 17.11
C TYR A 43 7.57 -6.83 18.01
N LEU A 44 7.10 -8.06 17.77
CA LEU A 44 7.55 -9.27 18.46
C LEU A 44 8.91 -9.75 17.95
N VAL A 45 9.37 -9.28 16.79
CA VAL A 45 10.69 -9.55 16.23
C VAL A 45 11.64 -8.40 16.53
N PHE A 46 11.21 -7.17 16.22
CA PHE A 46 11.90 -5.91 16.39
C PHE A 46 11.19 -5.06 17.45
N PRO A 47 11.62 -5.11 18.73
CA PRO A 47 10.87 -4.52 19.85
C PRO A 47 10.61 -3.02 19.76
N GLY A 48 11.42 -2.28 18.97
CA GLY A 48 11.26 -0.85 18.72
C GLY A 48 10.11 -0.48 17.77
N MET A 49 9.61 -1.44 16.97
CA MET A 49 8.52 -1.22 16.00
C MET A 49 7.14 -1.17 16.67
N GLN A 50 6.99 -0.28 17.64
CA GLN A 50 5.75 -0.08 18.40
C GLN A 50 4.81 0.97 17.76
N HIS A 51 5.25 1.61 16.68
CA HIS A 51 4.50 2.65 16.03
C HIS A 51 3.21 2.13 15.40
N THR A 52 2.24 3.03 15.30
CA THR A 52 0.87 2.75 14.88
C THR A 52 0.58 3.42 13.54
N ARG A 53 -0.52 3.01 12.91
CA ARG A 53 -1.01 3.65 11.67
C ARG A 53 -1.29 5.13 11.86
N PHE A 54 -1.58 5.58 13.08
CA PHE A 54 -1.91 6.99 13.38
C PHE A 54 -0.79 7.96 12.97
N GLU A 55 0.43 7.77 13.48
CA GLU A 55 1.56 8.66 13.19
C GLU A 55 2.03 8.54 11.74
N HIS A 56 1.93 7.34 11.16
CA HIS A 56 2.20 7.11 9.75
C HIS A 56 1.23 7.90 8.86
N SER A 57 -0.07 7.80 9.09
CA SER A 57 -1.10 8.56 8.36
C SER A 57 -0.93 10.08 8.51
N VAL A 58 -0.53 10.57 9.70
CA VAL A 58 -0.22 12.00 9.90
C VAL A 58 1.03 12.42 9.10
N GLY A 59 2.06 11.57 9.07
CA GLY A 59 3.25 11.79 8.26
C GLY A 59 2.96 11.79 6.76
N ALA A 60 2.18 10.82 6.27
CA ALA A 60 1.72 10.75 4.88
C ALA A 60 0.93 12.01 4.48
N ALA A 61 0.02 12.51 5.33
CA ALA A 61 -0.69 13.77 5.10
C ALA A 61 0.25 14.98 4.99
N HIS A 62 1.29 15.04 5.84
CA HIS A 62 2.30 16.09 5.78
C HIS A 62 3.06 16.07 4.45
N LEU A 63 3.51 14.89 4.04
CA LEU A 63 4.24 14.70 2.79
C LEU A 63 3.35 14.94 1.56
N ALA A 64 2.07 14.57 1.62
CA ALA A 64 1.07 14.85 0.60
C ALA A 64 0.98 16.36 0.31
N GLY A 65 0.90 17.17 1.36
CA GLY A 65 0.88 18.63 1.23
C GLY A 65 2.15 19.19 0.61
N ARG A 66 3.33 18.70 1.03
CA ARG A 66 4.62 19.13 0.45
C ARG A 66 4.77 18.74 -1.02
N ARG A 67 4.42 17.52 -1.38
CA ARG A 67 4.54 17.00 -2.73
C ARG A 67 3.57 17.68 -3.69
N TYR A 68 2.36 17.96 -3.22
CA TYR A 68 1.40 18.80 -3.93
C TYR A 68 1.96 20.21 -4.21
N GLN A 69 2.47 20.90 -3.18
CA GLN A 69 3.04 22.25 -3.34
C GLN A 69 4.26 22.26 -4.27
N SER A 70 5.10 21.23 -4.18
CA SER A 70 6.27 21.09 -5.04
C SER A 70 5.88 20.90 -6.50
N LEU A 71 4.89 20.04 -6.78
CA LEU A 71 4.35 19.85 -8.13
C LEU A 71 3.79 21.15 -8.71
N VAL A 72 2.94 21.85 -7.95
CA VAL A 72 2.37 23.14 -8.37
C VAL A 72 3.46 24.19 -8.60
N SER A 73 4.43 24.30 -7.69
CA SER A 73 5.50 25.29 -7.80
C SER A 73 6.39 25.05 -9.03
N VAL A 74 6.82 23.81 -9.26
CA VAL A 74 7.70 23.47 -10.37
C VAL A 74 6.99 23.67 -11.71
N MET A 75 5.73 23.23 -11.80
CA MET A 75 4.97 23.26 -13.04
C MET A 75 4.40 24.65 -13.35
N SER A 76 4.07 25.47 -12.34
CA SER A 76 3.51 26.82 -12.55
C SER A 76 4.56 27.93 -12.67
N ASN A 77 5.74 27.79 -12.06
CA ASN A 77 6.77 28.85 -12.03
C ASN A 77 7.88 28.68 -13.08
N GLY A 78 7.71 27.79 -14.07
CA GLY A 78 8.62 27.69 -15.21
C GLY A 78 10.01 27.13 -14.88
N HIS A 79 10.20 26.43 -13.75
CA HIS A 79 11.46 25.73 -13.47
C HIS A 79 11.80 24.66 -14.52
N LEU A 80 10.79 24.26 -15.28
CA LEU A 80 10.94 23.49 -16.50
C LEU A 80 10.42 24.33 -17.67
N LYS A 81 11.07 25.47 -17.99
CA LYS A 81 10.76 26.31 -19.17
C LYS A 81 10.50 25.51 -20.45
N PHE A 82 11.21 24.40 -20.57
CA PHE A 82 11.02 23.42 -21.63
C PHE A 82 9.56 22.92 -21.82
N PHE A 83 8.76 22.77 -20.75
CA PHE A 83 7.37 22.31 -20.85
C PHE A 83 6.47 23.34 -21.55
N GLU A 84 6.88 24.61 -21.57
CA GLU A 84 6.18 25.66 -22.32
C GLU A 84 6.52 25.57 -23.82
N GLU A 85 7.74 25.17 -24.15
CA GLU A 85 8.28 25.18 -25.53
C GLU A 85 7.93 23.92 -26.33
N VAL A 86 7.66 22.79 -25.67
CA VAL A 86 7.34 21.52 -26.35
C VAL A 86 5.94 21.04 -26.04
N GLU A 87 5.14 20.92 -27.10
CA GLU A 87 3.75 20.46 -27.04
C GLU A 87 3.66 18.99 -26.61
N LYS A 88 4.38 18.11 -27.32
CA LYS A 88 4.35 16.66 -27.16
C LYS A 88 5.73 16.05 -27.35
N MET A 89 6.09 15.05 -26.53
CA MET A 89 7.31 14.25 -26.74
C MET A 89 6.98 12.79 -26.98
N ARG A 90 7.48 12.20 -28.08
CA ARG A 90 7.41 10.75 -28.28
C ARG A 90 8.49 10.06 -27.48
N GLY A 91 8.09 9.20 -26.55
CA GLY A 91 8.97 8.25 -25.87
C GLY A 91 8.99 6.89 -26.57
N GLU A 92 9.52 5.88 -25.87
CA GLU A 92 9.42 4.47 -26.26
C GLU A 92 7.95 4.01 -26.31
N ASP A 93 7.63 2.98 -27.12
CA ASP A 93 6.32 2.32 -27.19
C ASP A 93 5.10 3.22 -27.46
N ASN A 94 5.21 4.15 -28.41
CA ASN A 94 4.13 5.10 -28.79
C ASN A 94 3.64 6.01 -27.64
N LEU A 95 4.41 6.14 -26.57
CA LEU A 95 4.09 7.07 -25.49
C LEU A 95 4.28 8.52 -25.98
N VAL A 96 3.30 9.37 -25.71
CA VAL A 96 3.35 10.80 -25.98
C VAL A 96 3.20 11.56 -24.66
N LEU A 97 4.23 12.27 -24.22
CA LEU A 97 4.17 13.12 -23.03
C LEU A 97 3.43 14.42 -23.37
N GLU A 98 2.37 14.73 -22.65
CA GLU A 98 1.48 15.89 -22.87
C GLU A 98 1.92 17.06 -21.96
N LEU A 99 3.08 17.64 -22.24
CA LEU A 99 3.74 18.62 -21.35
C LEU A 99 2.96 19.94 -21.25
N GLN A 100 2.54 20.51 -22.38
CA GLN A 100 1.81 21.78 -22.40
C GLN A 100 0.45 21.65 -21.72
N GLU A 101 -0.26 20.53 -21.93
CA GLU A 101 -1.53 20.26 -21.24
C GLU A 101 -1.31 20.09 -19.73
N THR A 102 -0.27 19.36 -19.33
CA THR A 102 0.11 19.24 -17.91
C THR A 102 0.39 20.62 -17.30
N HIS A 103 1.17 21.47 -17.98
CA HIS A 103 1.47 22.83 -17.54
C HIS A 103 0.20 23.69 -17.43
N ARG A 104 -0.67 23.66 -18.46
CA ARG A 104 -1.95 24.38 -18.47
C ARG A 104 -2.82 24.02 -17.26
N LEU A 105 -2.94 22.72 -16.97
CA LEU A 105 -3.73 22.23 -15.84
C LEU A 105 -3.14 22.63 -14.49
N MET A 106 -1.81 22.57 -14.32
CA MET A 106 -1.18 23.00 -13.06
C MET A 106 -1.32 24.51 -12.84
N LYS A 107 -1.27 25.29 -13.91
CA LYS A 107 -1.52 26.74 -13.88
C LYS A 107 -2.99 27.06 -13.59
N SER A 108 -3.94 26.30 -14.14
CA SER A 108 -5.37 26.49 -13.83
C SER A 108 -5.70 26.12 -12.39
N LEU A 109 -5.07 25.08 -11.87
CA LEU A 109 -5.19 24.63 -10.48
C LEU A 109 -4.73 25.70 -9.48
N SER A 110 -3.64 26.41 -9.84
CA SER A 110 -3.07 27.51 -9.03
C SER A 110 -3.60 28.91 -9.40
N ALA A 111 -4.65 29.00 -10.22
CA ALA A 111 -5.20 30.27 -10.69
C ALA A 111 -5.78 31.13 -9.56
N THR A 112 -6.36 30.50 -8.53
CA THR A 112 -6.84 31.20 -7.33
C THR A 112 -6.37 30.50 -6.06
N ARG A 113 -6.21 31.26 -4.97
CA ARG A 113 -5.85 30.71 -3.66
C ARG A 113 -6.87 29.70 -3.13
N GLU A 114 -8.13 29.85 -3.52
CA GLU A 114 -9.22 28.98 -3.08
C GLU A 114 -9.16 27.62 -3.77
N LEU A 115 -8.93 27.60 -5.09
CA LEU A 115 -8.77 26.37 -5.87
C LEU A 115 -7.52 25.60 -5.45
N ASP A 116 -6.39 26.30 -5.31
CA ASP A 116 -5.13 25.74 -4.82
C ASP A 116 -5.31 25.11 -3.42
N ARG A 117 -5.94 25.87 -2.50
CA ARG A 117 -6.22 25.34 -1.17
C ARG A 117 -7.13 24.11 -1.20
N ALA A 118 -8.18 24.11 -2.03
CA ALA A 118 -9.12 22.99 -2.11
C ALA A 118 -8.43 21.70 -2.59
N TRP A 119 -7.64 21.76 -3.66
CA TRP A 119 -6.88 20.60 -4.14
C TRP A 119 -5.82 20.15 -3.16
N GLY A 120 -5.07 21.07 -2.56
CA GLY A 120 -4.11 20.74 -1.51
C GLY A 120 -4.76 20.03 -0.33
N LEU A 121 -5.93 20.49 0.13
CA LEU A 121 -6.69 19.83 1.19
C LEU A 121 -7.18 18.42 0.80
N ARG A 122 -7.63 18.20 -0.45
CA ARG A 122 -8.04 16.87 -0.92
C ARG A 122 -6.88 15.89 -0.93
N VAL A 123 -5.72 16.31 -1.44
CA VAL A 123 -4.51 15.48 -1.48
C VAL A 123 -3.99 15.19 -0.07
N MET A 124 -3.98 16.17 0.83
CA MET A 124 -3.62 15.95 2.23
C MET A 124 -4.62 15.06 2.97
N LEU A 125 -5.92 15.20 2.71
CA LEU A 125 -6.95 14.34 3.29
C LEU A 125 -6.83 12.90 2.77
N ALA A 126 -6.50 12.73 1.49
CA ALA A 126 -6.21 11.42 0.91
C ALA A 126 -5.00 10.77 1.59
N GLY A 127 -3.88 11.50 1.73
CA GLY A 127 -2.71 11.02 2.48
C GLY A 127 -3.02 10.71 3.94
N LEU A 128 -3.88 11.50 4.59
CA LEU A 128 -4.32 11.27 5.96
C LEU A 128 -5.15 9.99 6.08
N CYS A 129 -6.06 9.73 5.15
CA CYS A 129 -7.04 8.65 5.29
C CYS A 129 -6.71 7.37 4.51
N HIS A 130 -5.61 7.31 3.74
CA HIS A 130 -5.31 6.17 2.86
C HIS A 130 -5.33 4.81 3.57
N ASP A 131 -4.95 4.81 4.85
CA ASP A 131 -4.80 3.64 5.71
C ASP A 131 -5.94 3.47 6.74
N ILE A 132 -6.96 4.33 6.70
CA ILE A 132 -7.99 4.36 7.75
C ILE A 132 -8.81 3.08 7.79
N GLY A 133 -8.85 2.28 6.72
CA GLY A 133 -9.56 1.00 6.66
C GLY A 133 -8.81 -0.21 7.22
N HIS A 134 -7.57 -0.10 7.69
CA HIS A 134 -6.79 -1.26 8.16
C HIS A 134 -7.30 -1.85 9.47
N GLY A 135 -7.62 -3.15 9.50
CA GLY A 135 -7.99 -3.85 10.73
C GLY A 135 -6.81 -4.16 11.69
N PRO A 136 -7.10 -4.73 12.87
CA PRO A 136 -6.10 -5.17 13.83
C PRO A 136 -5.03 -6.10 13.25
N PHE A 137 -3.75 -5.83 13.51
CA PHE A 137 -2.60 -6.47 12.86
C PHE A 137 -2.45 -6.19 11.35
N SER A 138 -3.05 -5.12 10.84
CA SER A 138 -2.80 -4.60 9.49
C SER A 138 -3.08 -5.65 8.40
N HIS A 139 -2.14 -5.93 7.49
CA HIS A 139 -2.32 -6.89 6.40
C HIS A 139 -2.65 -8.30 6.86
N VAL A 140 -2.25 -8.68 8.08
CA VAL A 140 -2.58 -10.01 8.62
C VAL A 140 -4.10 -10.14 8.76
N PHE A 141 -4.80 -9.09 9.18
CA PHE A 141 -6.25 -9.07 9.29
C PHE A 141 -6.95 -9.38 7.97
N GLU A 142 -6.52 -8.70 6.89
CA GLU A 142 -7.10 -8.86 5.56
C GLU A 142 -6.84 -10.27 5.02
N GLU A 143 -5.64 -10.81 5.25
CA GLU A 143 -5.28 -12.18 4.84
C GLU A 143 -6.09 -13.26 5.56
N LEU A 144 -6.64 -12.97 6.74
CA LEU A 144 -7.49 -13.90 7.49
C LEU A 144 -8.90 -14.04 6.91
N GLY A 145 -9.36 -13.07 6.11
CA GLY A 145 -10.68 -13.13 5.47
C GLY A 145 -11.86 -13.15 6.46
N LEU A 146 -11.68 -12.59 7.66
CA LEU A 146 -12.70 -12.54 8.72
C LEU A 146 -13.87 -11.62 8.38
N LEU A 147 -13.68 -10.68 7.45
CA LEU A 147 -14.71 -9.73 7.02
C LEU A 147 -15.11 -9.95 5.57
N LYS A 148 -16.41 -9.90 5.33
CA LYS A 148 -17.03 -9.87 4.01
C LYS A 148 -17.73 -8.52 3.80
N ARG A 149 -17.96 -8.17 2.54
CA ARG A 149 -18.70 -6.94 2.18
C ARG A 149 -20.11 -6.91 2.81
N SER A 150 -20.75 -8.07 2.97
CA SER A 150 -22.06 -8.21 3.61
C SER A 150 -22.09 -7.69 5.04
N ASP A 151 -20.98 -7.85 5.77
CA ASP A 151 -20.90 -7.56 7.20
C ASP A 151 -20.85 -6.05 7.47
N PHE A 152 -20.57 -5.26 6.43
CA PHE A 152 -20.62 -3.81 6.47
C PHE A 152 -22.02 -3.26 6.17
N LEU A 153 -22.85 -3.99 5.43
CA LEU A 153 -24.18 -3.52 4.99
C LEU A 153 -25.20 -3.46 6.14
N GLY A 154 -25.00 -4.23 7.21
CA GLY A 154 -25.84 -4.20 8.42
C GLY A 154 -25.49 -3.08 9.41
N GLY A 155 -24.24 -2.59 9.40
CA GLY A 155 -23.72 -1.64 10.40
C GLY A 155 -23.34 -0.26 9.86
N ALA A 156 -23.16 -0.10 8.55
CA ALA A 156 -22.87 1.19 7.91
C ALA A 156 -23.82 1.46 6.74
N ARG A 157 -24.58 2.56 6.84
CA ARG A 157 -25.26 3.10 5.67
C ARG A 157 -24.23 3.84 4.83
N ILE A 158 -23.92 3.33 3.65
CA ILE A 158 -23.16 4.08 2.63
C ILE A 158 -24.12 5.10 2.01
N ASN A 159 -23.84 6.38 2.19
CA ASN A 159 -24.75 7.47 1.85
C ASN A 159 -24.49 8.03 0.45
N ASP A 160 -23.22 8.13 0.03
CA ASP A 160 -22.85 8.60 -1.30
C ASP A 160 -23.16 7.57 -2.39
N GLU A 161 -23.80 8.03 -3.47
CA GLU A 161 -24.26 7.17 -4.57
C GLU A 161 -23.11 6.55 -5.38
N LEU A 162 -21.99 7.26 -5.56
CA LEU A 162 -20.83 6.74 -6.31
C LEU A 162 -20.10 5.70 -5.48
N VAL A 163 -19.87 5.97 -4.19
CA VAL A 163 -19.29 5.00 -3.26
C VAL A 163 -20.17 3.75 -3.17
N ARG A 164 -21.48 3.93 -3.00
CA ARG A 164 -22.44 2.81 -2.98
C ARG A 164 -22.42 2.01 -4.27
N GLY A 165 -22.48 2.71 -5.41
CA GLY A 165 -22.50 2.07 -6.71
C GLY A 165 -21.19 1.34 -7.07
N PHE A 166 -20.05 1.73 -6.48
CA PHE A 166 -18.81 0.97 -6.60
C PHE A 166 -18.82 -0.25 -5.68
N TRP A 167 -19.21 -0.03 -4.42
CA TRP A 167 -19.29 -1.08 -3.40
C TRP A 167 -20.15 -2.26 -3.85
N ASP A 168 -21.33 -1.98 -4.41
CA ASP A 168 -22.29 -3.00 -4.84
C ASP A 168 -21.85 -3.76 -6.11
N LYS A 169 -20.98 -3.17 -6.96
CA LYS A 169 -20.49 -3.82 -8.19
C LYS A 169 -19.24 -4.67 -7.97
N SER A 170 -18.49 -4.42 -6.90
CA SER A 170 -17.23 -5.12 -6.69
C SER A 170 -17.48 -6.56 -6.24
N ASN A 171 -16.91 -7.51 -6.99
CA ASN A 171 -16.95 -8.95 -6.73
C ASN A 171 -15.63 -9.47 -6.14
N LYS A 172 -14.66 -8.59 -5.88
CA LYS A 172 -13.38 -8.93 -5.26
C LYS A 172 -13.53 -9.11 -3.76
N GLY A 173 -12.57 -9.82 -3.15
CA GLY A 173 -12.43 -9.89 -1.70
C GLY A 173 -12.34 -8.48 -1.07
N LEU A 174 -12.83 -8.35 0.15
CA LEU A 174 -12.83 -7.06 0.85
C LEU A 174 -11.41 -6.67 1.25
N THR A 175 -10.97 -5.49 0.85
CA THR A 175 -9.66 -4.93 1.20
C THR A 175 -9.78 -3.78 2.20
N HIS A 176 -8.67 -3.42 2.85
CA HIS A 176 -8.62 -2.20 3.65
C HIS A 176 -8.87 -0.91 2.83
N GLU A 177 -8.53 -0.88 1.54
CA GLU A 177 -8.86 0.24 0.64
C GLU A 177 -10.37 0.37 0.44
N ASP A 178 -11.10 -0.75 0.30
CA ASP A 178 -12.56 -0.73 0.22
C ASP A 178 -13.20 -0.18 1.50
N ILE A 179 -12.72 -0.63 2.66
CA ILE A 179 -13.21 -0.18 3.96
C ILE A 179 -12.93 1.32 4.15
N THR A 180 -11.79 1.81 3.65
CA THR A 180 -11.44 3.23 3.64
C THR A 180 -12.52 4.08 2.97
N LEU A 181 -13.10 3.61 1.86
CA LEU A 181 -14.20 4.32 1.18
C LEU A 181 -15.43 4.49 2.08
N VAL A 182 -15.80 3.43 2.81
CA VAL A 182 -16.94 3.45 3.73
C VAL A 182 -16.68 4.43 4.88
N TYR A 183 -15.48 4.42 5.46
CA TYR A 183 -15.12 5.35 6.52
C TYR A 183 -15.09 6.81 6.06
N LEU A 184 -14.59 7.07 4.85
CA LEU A 184 -14.65 8.41 4.26
C LEU A 184 -16.10 8.86 4.06
N ASP A 185 -16.98 7.99 3.57
CA ASP A 185 -18.41 8.29 3.47
C ASP A 185 -19.02 8.67 4.82
N GLN A 186 -18.73 7.91 5.89
CA GLN A 186 -19.21 8.24 7.24
C GLN A 186 -18.66 9.59 7.73
N ILE A 187 -17.37 9.86 7.51
CA ILE A 187 -16.71 11.10 7.94
C ILE A 187 -17.29 12.32 7.21
N PHE A 188 -17.57 12.21 5.91
CA PHE A 188 -18.15 13.30 5.12
C PHE A 188 -19.60 13.60 5.55
N HIS A 189 -20.35 12.58 5.97
CA HIS A 189 -21.73 12.72 6.44
C HIS A 189 -21.84 13.08 7.93
N ASP A 190 -20.75 13.02 8.70
CA ASP A 190 -20.74 13.45 10.10
C ASP A 190 -20.89 15.00 10.21
N PRO A 191 -21.94 15.51 10.89
CA PRO A 191 -22.16 16.95 11.08
C PRO A 191 -21.05 17.65 11.89
N SER A 192 -20.34 16.91 12.75
CA SER A 192 -19.25 17.42 13.59
C SER A 192 -17.97 17.68 12.79
N VAL A 193 -17.78 16.98 11.67
CA VAL A 193 -16.63 17.13 10.79
C VAL A 193 -16.74 18.45 9.99
N LYS A 194 -15.69 19.28 10.06
CA LYS A 194 -15.65 20.61 9.44
C LYS A 194 -14.58 20.63 8.35
N LEU A 195 -14.97 20.23 7.14
CA LEU A 195 -14.08 20.11 5.98
C LEU A 195 -14.21 21.24 4.95
N SER A 196 -15.00 22.30 5.20
CA SER A 196 -15.12 23.43 4.26
C SER A 196 -13.74 24.00 3.91
N PRO A 197 -13.42 24.22 2.61
CA PRO A 197 -14.34 24.22 1.47
C PRO A 197 -14.60 22.84 0.81
N ILE A 198 -13.93 21.77 1.23
CA ILE A 198 -13.97 20.44 0.59
C ILE A 198 -14.94 19.46 1.26
N LYS A 199 -16.22 19.84 1.37
CA LYS A 199 -17.27 19.02 2.01
C LYS A 199 -18.50 18.79 1.12
N SER A 200 -18.26 18.46 -0.15
CA SER A 200 -19.31 18.07 -1.11
C SER A 200 -19.18 16.60 -1.55
N PRO A 201 -20.22 16.01 -2.17
CA PRO A 201 -20.13 14.65 -2.71
C PRO A 201 -19.00 14.46 -3.74
N ILE A 202 -18.75 15.49 -4.56
CA ILE A 202 -17.63 15.42 -5.52
C ILE A 202 -16.27 15.42 -4.81
N ASP A 203 -16.12 16.13 -3.69
CA ASP A 203 -14.89 16.09 -2.89
C ASP A 203 -14.64 14.70 -2.31
N LEU A 204 -15.68 14.04 -1.80
CA LEU A 204 -15.60 12.67 -1.31
C LEU A 204 -15.13 11.74 -2.43
N ALA A 205 -15.77 11.80 -3.61
CA ALA A 205 -15.40 10.98 -4.77
C ALA A 205 -13.94 11.21 -5.21
N LEU A 206 -13.49 12.47 -5.25
CA LEU A 206 -12.10 12.81 -5.60
C LEU A 206 -11.10 12.26 -4.56
N VAL A 207 -11.38 12.40 -3.27
CA VAL A 207 -10.51 11.86 -2.19
C VAL A 207 -10.46 10.33 -2.26
N CYS A 208 -11.61 9.68 -2.44
CA CYS A 208 -11.69 8.23 -2.65
C CYS A 208 -10.87 7.78 -3.86
N ALA A 209 -10.94 8.52 -4.99
CA ALA A 209 -10.20 8.21 -6.20
C ALA A 209 -8.69 8.51 -6.11
N LEU A 210 -8.26 9.43 -5.25
CA LEU A 210 -6.85 9.63 -4.95
C LEU A 210 -6.25 8.43 -4.19
N ILE A 211 -7.03 7.80 -3.32
CA ILE A 211 -6.58 6.65 -2.50
C ILE A 211 -6.69 5.34 -3.29
N HIS A 212 -7.89 5.02 -3.79
CA HIS A 212 -8.21 3.67 -4.24
C HIS A 212 -8.24 3.58 -5.77
N LYS A 213 -7.34 2.78 -6.35
CA LYS A 213 -7.17 2.63 -7.80
C LYS A 213 -8.42 2.13 -8.52
N ASP A 214 -9.04 1.06 -8.03
CA ASP A 214 -10.23 0.50 -8.67
C ASP A 214 -11.42 1.50 -8.62
N PHE A 215 -11.55 2.25 -7.51
CA PHE A 215 -12.55 3.31 -7.42
C PHE A 215 -12.25 4.46 -8.38
N ARG A 216 -10.97 4.83 -8.55
CA ARG A 216 -10.55 5.84 -9.54
C ARG A 216 -10.93 5.44 -10.96
N GLU A 217 -10.67 4.19 -11.35
CA GLU A 217 -11.06 3.68 -12.66
C GLU A 217 -12.59 3.70 -12.85
N TYR A 218 -13.33 3.30 -11.82
CA TYR A 218 -14.80 3.40 -11.79
C TYR A 218 -15.31 4.84 -11.91
N TYR A 219 -14.67 5.79 -11.24
CA TYR A 219 -15.02 7.21 -11.31
C TYR A 219 -14.73 7.78 -12.70
N LEU A 220 -13.53 7.53 -13.24
CA LEU A 220 -13.11 8.00 -14.56
C LEU A 220 -13.96 7.40 -15.68
N SER A 221 -14.44 6.15 -15.55
CA SER A 221 -15.31 5.52 -16.55
C SER A 221 -16.69 6.19 -16.70
N ARG A 222 -17.05 7.10 -15.79
CA ARG A 222 -18.32 7.86 -15.82
C ARG A 222 -18.14 9.28 -16.36
N LYS A 223 -16.90 9.69 -16.62
CA LYS A 223 -16.59 11.01 -17.18
C LYS A 223 -16.74 10.98 -18.70
N PRO A 224 -17.15 12.10 -19.33
CA PRO A 224 -17.20 12.20 -20.77
C PRO A 224 -15.80 12.01 -21.38
N LEU A 225 -15.75 11.54 -22.62
CA LEU A 225 -14.53 11.53 -23.43
C LEU A 225 -14.61 12.67 -24.47
N PRO A 226 -13.56 13.49 -24.64
CA PRO A 226 -12.31 13.48 -23.88
C PRO A 226 -12.49 13.89 -22.40
N LEU A 227 -11.61 13.40 -21.52
CA LEU A 227 -11.67 13.70 -20.09
C LEU A 227 -11.62 15.20 -19.82
N ASP A 228 -12.44 15.65 -18.85
CA ASP A 228 -12.45 17.03 -18.36
C ASP A 228 -11.20 17.36 -17.51
N ASP A 229 -11.02 18.64 -17.22
CA ASP A 229 -9.86 19.12 -16.44
C ASP A 229 -9.81 18.53 -15.03
N GLU A 230 -10.96 18.31 -14.38
CA GLU A 230 -11.04 17.69 -13.05
C GLU A 230 -10.51 16.25 -13.07
N ALA A 231 -10.92 15.45 -14.05
CA ALA A 231 -10.45 14.08 -14.21
C ALA A 231 -8.95 14.02 -14.53
N LYS A 232 -8.45 14.91 -15.39
CA LYS A 232 -7.02 14.99 -15.72
C LYS A 232 -6.18 15.44 -14.51
N ILE A 233 -6.66 16.41 -13.73
CA ILE A 233 -6.01 16.83 -12.48
C ILE A 233 -5.98 15.68 -11.47
N LEU A 234 -7.11 14.97 -11.29
CA LEU A 234 -7.16 13.79 -10.44
C LEU A 234 -6.10 12.75 -10.87
N MET A 235 -5.97 12.49 -12.17
CA MET A 235 -4.95 11.57 -12.69
C MET A 235 -3.53 12.04 -12.35
N LEU A 236 -3.23 13.33 -12.50
CA LEU A 236 -1.91 13.90 -12.17
C LEU A 236 -1.57 13.82 -10.67
N LEU A 237 -2.58 13.97 -9.81
CA LEU A 237 -2.39 14.02 -8.35
C LEU A 237 -2.47 12.65 -7.69
N ALA A 238 -3.18 11.68 -8.25
CA ALA A 238 -3.33 10.34 -7.66
C ALA A 238 -1.98 9.66 -7.33
N PRO A 239 -0.93 9.74 -8.18
CA PRO A 239 0.37 9.14 -7.86
C PRO A 239 1.11 9.77 -6.67
N ILE A 240 0.65 10.90 -6.14
CA ILE A 240 1.17 11.46 -4.88
C ILE A 240 0.82 10.53 -3.72
N VAL A 241 -0.38 9.93 -3.74
CA VAL A 241 -0.90 9.08 -2.65
C VAL A 241 -0.82 7.60 -2.99
N SER A 242 -1.02 7.25 -4.26
CA SER A 242 -1.06 5.87 -4.77
C SER A 242 -0.22 5.76 -6.04
N GLY A 243 1.10 5.61 -5.88
CA GLY A 243 2.09 5.60 -6.97
C GLY A 243 3.49 5.19 -6.50
N LEU A 244 4.43 4.91 -7.40
CA LEU A 244 5.74 4.33 -7.01
C LEU A 244 6.49 5.16 -5.94
N PHE A 245 6.52 6.47 -6.10
CA PHE A 245 7.16 7.41 -5.17
C PHE A 245 6.12 8.17 -4.34
N ASP A 246 5.03 7.50 -3.98
CA ASP A 246 3.98 8.09 -3.16
C ASP A 246 4.45 8.39 -1.73
N VAL A 247 3.62 9.18 -1.06
CA VAL A 247 3.88 9.67 0.28
C VAL A 247 3.72 8.60 1.36
N ASP A 248 2.94 7.55 1.07
CA ASP A 248 2.83 6.36 1.90
C ASP A 248 4.19 5.67 1.99
N ARG A 249 4.76 5.25 0.85
CA ARG A 249 6.09 4.61 0.80
C ARG A 249 7.18 5.50 1.36
N CYS A 250 7.15 6.79 1.04
CA CYS A 250 8.13 7.73 1.56
C CYS A 250 8.10 7.85 3.08
N ASP A 251 6.91 7.85 3.70
CA ASP A 251 6.79 7.89 5.15
C ASP A 251 7.21 6.56 5.78
N TYR A 252 6.63 5.44 5.33
CA TYR A 252 6.88 4.17 6.01
C TYR A 252 8.33 3.71 5.87
N LEU A 253 9.02 3.99 4.75
CA LEU A 253 10.42 3.56 4.60
C LEU A 253 11.29 4.19 5.68
N LEU A 254 11.18 5.51 5.85
CA LEU A 254 11.92 6.24 6.87
C LEU A 254 11.47 5.87 8.28
N ARG A 255 10.16 5.76 8.50
CA ARG A 255 9.57 5.46 9.80
C ARG A 255 9.94 4.06 10.26
N ASP A 256 9.71 3.06 9.43
CA ASP A 256 9.99 1.67 9.77
C ASP A 256 11.47 1.42 9.94
N SER A 257 12.33 2.04 9.11
CA SER A 257 13.78 2.00 9.26
C SER A 257 14.22 2.50 10.64
N GLN A 258 13.74 3.69 11.03
CA GLN A 258 14.06 4.30 12.31
C GLN A 258 13.54 3.47 13.49
N MET A 259 12.30 2.97 13.41
CA MET A 259 11.67 2.22 14.50
C MET A 259 12.24 0.79 14.64
N ALA A 260 12.70 0.19 13.54
CA ALA A 260 13.41 -1.09 13.57
C ALA A 260 14.87 -0.94 14.03
N GLY A 261 15.44 0.27 14.01
CA GLY A 261 16.84 0.52 14.36
C GLY A 261 17.83 0.01 13.31
N VAL A 262 17.42 0.01 12.04
CA VAL A 262 18.21 -0.52 10.91
C VAL A 262 18.86 0.61 10.11
N THR A 263 19.92 0.30 9.35
CA THR A 263 20.64 1.30 8.56
C THR A 263 20.11 1.47 7.14
N TYR A 264 19.39 0.46 6.62
CA TYR A 264 18.71 0.46 5.32
C TYR A 264 17.30 1.07 5.40
N GLY A 265 16.64 1.29 4.26
CA GLY A 265 15.32 1.95 4.21
C GLY A 265 15.38 3.48 4.27
N LYS A 266 16.56 4.06 4.07
CA LYS A 266 16.77 5.52 4.06
C LYS A 266 16.64 6.05 2.65
N ILE A 267 15.92 7.16 2.48
CA ILE A 267 15.73 7.81 1.19
C ILE A 267 16.05 9.30 1.27
N ASP A 268 16.49 9.89 0.15
CA ASP A 268 16.67 11.34 0.04
C ASP A 268 15.30 11.98 -0.27
N LEU A 269 14.50 12.06 0.78
CA LEU A 269 13.11 12.52 0.73
C LEU A 269 12.95 13.95 0.18
N PRO A 270 13.79 14.95 0.56
CA PRO A 270 13.68 16.28 -0.03
C PRO A 270 13.83 16.25 -1.55
N ARG A 271 14.87 15.60 -2.08
CA ARG A 271 15.08 15.52 -3.53
C ARG A 271 14.00 14.69 -4.23
N LEU A 272 13.54 13.59 -3.63
CA LEU A 272 12.44 12.80 -4.22
C LEU A 272 11.16 13.61 -4.33
N THR A 273 10.92 14.51 -3.38
CA THR A 273 9.75 15.41 -3.35
C THR A 273 9.87 16.49 -4.42
N ASP A 274 11.08 17.03 -4.60
CA ASP A 274 11.31 18.25 -5.39
C ASP A 274 11.78 18.00 -6.83
N GLU A 275 12.18 16.78 -7.17
CA GLU A 275 12.75 16.47 -8.49
C GLU A 275 12.00 15.37 -9.24
N VAL A 276 10.99 14.72 -8.63
CA VAL A 276 10.19 13.66 -9.28
C VAL A 276 8.74 14.10 -9.39
N HIS A 277 8.30 14.38 -10.60
CA HIS A 277 6.98 14.97 -10.87
C HIS A 277 6.12 14.08 -11.75
N THR A 278 4.82 14.31 -11.77
CA THR A 278 3.90 13.60 -12.66
C THR A 278 3.64 14.40 -13.94
N CYS A 279 3.40 13.69 -15.03
CA CYS A 279 3.04 14.27 -16.32
C CYS A 279 1.94 13.43 -16.97
N LEU A 280 0.96 14.11 -17.61
CA LEU A 280 0.01 13.43 -18.47
C LEU A 280 0.76 12.83 -19.65
N ALA A 281 0.33 11.65 -20.06
CA ALA A 281 0.84 11.01 -21.25
C ALA A 281 -0.28 10.25 -21.97
N THR A 282 -0.17 10.16 -23.29
CA THR A 282 -1.07 9.38 -24.13
C THR A 282 -0.30 8.19 -24.69
N SER A 283 -0.80 6.98 -24.51
CA SER A 283 -0.23 5.77 -25.13
C SER A 283 -1.34 4.99 -25.82
N TYR A 284 -1.15 4.65 -27.11
CA TYR A 284 -2.17 4.01 -27.95
C TYR A 284 -3.56 4.68 -27.87
N GLY A 285 -3.58 6.02 -27.81
CA GLY A 285 -4.81 6.82 -27.71
C GLY A 285 -5.48 6.82 -26.34
N LYS A 286 -4.88 6.19 -25.32
CA LYS A 286 -5.37 6.19 -23.93
C LYS A 286 -4.58 7.17 -23.07
N ALA A 287 -5.30 8.01 -22.33
CA ALA A 287 -4.71 8.88 -21.33
C ALA A 287 -4.11 8.06 -20.18
N SER A 288 -2.94 8.47 -19.71
CA SER A 288 -2.15 7.85 -18.66
C SER A 288 -1.34 8.93 -17.93
N VAL A 289 -0.61 8.52 -16.89
CA VAL A 289 0.31 9.40 -16.16
C VAL A 289 1.64 8.69 -16.00
N VAL A 290 2.72 9.46 -16.11
CA VAL A 290 4.09 9.00 -15.91
C VAL A 290 4.79 9.87 -14.88
N ALA A 291 5.87 9.36 -14.30
CA ALA A 291 6.80 10.15 -13.51
C ALA A 291 7.94 10.67 -14.38
N LEU A 292 8.33 11.93 -14.19
CA LEU A 292 9.43 12.60 -14.88
C LEU A 292 10.47 13.09 -13.88
N THR A 293 11.75 12.93 -14.23
CA THR A 293 12.87 13.59 -13.55
C THR A 293 14.03 13.81 -14.52
N ARG A 294 15.10 14.49 -14.08
CA ARG A 294 16.32 14.69 -14.88
C ARG A 294 17.23 13.47 -14.81
N PRO A 295 18.04 13.16 -15.85
CA PRO A 295 18.96 12.02 -15.82
C PRO A 295 19.93 12.03 -14.63
N ARG A 296 20.38 13.21 -14.20
CA ARG A 296 21.25 13.38 -13.02
C ARG A 296 20.63 12.89 -11.71
N ASN A 297 19.34 12.58 -11.68
CA ASN A 297 18.62 12.08 -10.52
C ASN A 297 18.39 10.56 -10.59
N VAL A 298 18.97 9.83 -11.56
CA VAL A 298 18.80 8.37 -11.65
C VAL A 298 19.20 7.65 -10.36
N HIS A 299 20.27 8.08 -9.70
CA HIS A 299 20.75 7.52 -8.44
C HIS A 299 19.73 7.67 -7.30
N LEU A 300 18.88 8.71 -7.34
CA LEU A 300 17.83 8.95 -6.37
C LEU A 300 16.73 7.89 -6.48
N LEU A 301 16.33 7.58 -7.71
CA LEU A 301 15.31 6.58 -8.01
C LEU A 301 15.83 5.18 -7.67
N ASP A 302 17.08 4.88 -8.06
CA ASP A 302 17.73 3.60 -7.78
C ASP A 302 17.88 3.36 -6.27
N HIS A 303 18.31 4.39 -5.52
CA HIS A 303 18.43 4.30 -4.06
C HIS A 303 17.07 4.06 -3.38
N PHE A 304 15.99 4.65 -3.91
CA PHE A 304 14.64 4.38 -3.42
C PHE A 304 14.25 2.91 -3.63
N LEU A 305 14.47 2.34 -4.83
CA LEU A 305 14.17 0.93 -5.10
C LEU A 305 15.01 -0.02 -4.26
N VAL A 306 16.30 0.27 -4.09
CA VAL A 306 17.19 -0.54 -3.24
C VAL A 306 16.71 -0.48 -1.79
N SER A 307 16.36 0.70 -1.28
CA SER A 307 15.82 0.86 0.07
C SER A 307 14.52 0.08 0.28
N LEU A 308 13.62 0.14 -0.70
CA LEU A 308 12.39 -0.64 -0.71
C LEU A 308 12.69 -2.14 -0.70
N PHE A 309 13.63 -2.58 -1.54
CA PHE A 309 14.07 -3.97 -1.60
C PHE A 309 14.68 -4.46 -0.30
N GLU A 310 15.55 -3.69 0.34
CA GLU A 310 16.13 -4.04 1.63
C GLU A 310 15.05 -4.11 2.72
N MET A 311 14.10 -3.17 2.74
CA MET A 311 13.01 -3.18 3.72
C MET A 311 12.09 -4.40 3.56
N TYR A 312 11.69 -4.74 2.33
CA TYR A 312 10.93 -5.96 2.07
C TYR A 312 11.71 -7.21 2.44
N THR A 313 12.97 -7.30 1.98
CA THR A 313 13.76 -8.52 2.14
C THR A 313 14.26 -8.73 3.55
N GLN A 314 14.57 -7.70 4.33
CA GLN A 314 15.17 -7.87 5.65
C GLN A 314 14.17 -7.70 6.78
N LEU A 315 13.17 -6.82 6.60
CA LEU A 315 12.22 -6.46 7.65
C LEU A 315 10.85 -7.14 7.45
N TYR A 316 10.12 -6.78 6.40
CA TYR A 316 8.73 -7.24 6.21
C TYR A 316 8.64 -8.75 6.04
N MET A 317 9.57 -9.34 5.30
CA MET A 317 9.64 -10.78 5.08
C MET A 317 10.56 -11.51 6.07
N HIS A 318 10.88 -10.90 7.22
CA HIS A 318 11.70 -11.57 8.23
C HIS A 318 11.09 -12.94 8.60
N HIS A 319 11.90 -14.01 8.56
CA HIS A 319 11.42 -15.39 8.70
C HIS A 319 10.63 -15.63 10.01
N ALA A 320 11.05 -15.01 11.11
CA ALA A 320 10.33 -15.08 12.38
C ALA A 320 8.95 -14.37 12.32
N ASN A 321 8.84 -13.26 11.58
CA ASN A 321 7.57 -12.55 11.38
C ASN A 321 6.61 -13.40 10.55
N LEU A 322 7.09 -13.95 9.43
CA LEU A 322 6.28 -14.81 8.57
C LEU A 322 5.78 -16.06 9.32
N ARG A 323 6.63 -16.66 10.17
CA ARG A 323 6.22 -17.76 11.06
C ARG A 323 5.10 -17.34 12.00
N LEU A 324 5.23 -16.19 12.67
CA LEU A 324 4.22 -15.68 13.60
C LEU A 324 2.87 -15.43 12.90
N GLN A 325 2.91 -14.86 11.69
CA GLN A 325 1.70 -14.66 10.89
C GLN A 325 1.05 -16.00 10.52
N HIS A 326 1.84 -17.00 10.13
CA HIS A 326 1.33 -18.33 9.84
C HIS A 326 0.72 -19.01 11.08
N GLU A 327 1.39 -18.94 12.24
CA GLU A 327 0.86 -19.48 13.50
C GLU A 327 -0.45 -18.81 13.91
N LEU A 328 -0.55 -17.48 13.73
CA LEU A 328 -1.80 -16.75 13.95
C LEU A 328 -2.90 -17.19 12.97
N HIS A 329 -2.57 -17.39 11.70
CA HIS A 329 -3.51 -17.88 10.71
C HIS A 329 -4.07 -19.26 11.06
N MET A 330 -3.19 -20.20 11.45
CA MET A 330 -3.60 -21.54 11.90
C MET A 330 -4.46 -21.48 13.17
N ALA A 331 -4.08 -20.66 14.15
CA ALA A 331 -4.83 -20.48 15.39
C ALA A 331 -6.25 -19.96 15.15
N ILE A 332 -6.43 -19.04 14.19
CA ILE A 332 -7.74 -18.51 13.83
C ILE A 332 -8.55 -19.55 13.06
N GLN A 333 -7.94 -20.28 12.13
CA GLN A 333 -8.62 -21.35 11.39
C GLN A 333 -9.10 -22.49 12.30
N SER A 334 -8.40 -22.76 13.41
CA SER A 334 -8.83 -23.75 14.41
C SER A 334 -9.97 -23.28 15.31
N GLU A 335 -10.33 -21.99 15.28
CA GLU A 335 -11.36 -21.38 16.14
C GLU A 335 -12.33 -20.53 15.28
N PRO A 336 -13.19 -21.14 14.43
CA PRO A 336 -14.05 -20.41 13.49
C PRO A 336 -15.02 -19.42 14.16
N SER A 337 -15.36 -19.65 15.43
CA SER A 337 -16.20 -18.77 16.25
C SER A 337 -15.61 -17.36 16.44
N LEU A 338 -14.32 -17.17 16.18
CA LEU A 338 -13.69 -15.85 16.17
C LEU A 338 -14.15 -14.96 15.02
N ALA A 339 -14.71 -15.53 13.96
CA ALA A 339 -15.34 -14.77 12.89
C ALA A 339 -16.76 -14.31 13.26
N ASP A 340 -17.36 -14.90 14.31
CA ASP A 340 -18.71 -14.56 14.73
C ASP A 340 -18.72 -13.17 15.39
N GLY A 341 -19.54 -12.27 14.86
CA GLY A 341 -19.69 -10.91 15.39
C GLY A 341 -18.63 -9.91 14.93
N VAL A 342 -17.75 -10.28 13.99
CA VAL A 342 -16.87 -9.33 13.30
C VAL A 342 -17.71 -8.59 12.24
N ASP A 343 -18.12 -7.36 12.55
CA ASP A 343 -18.90 -6.50 11.66
C ASP A 343 -18.31 -5.08 11.58
N PHE A 344 -19.00 -4.17 10.90
CA PHE A 344 -18.59 -2.76 10.84
C PHE A 344 -18.41 -2.12 12.22
N GLY A 345 -19.35 -2.36 13.15
CA GLY A 345 -19.33 -1.78 14.49
C GLY A 345 -18.11 -2.26 15.26
N TRP A 346 -17.86 -3.57 15.22
CA TRP A 346 -16.66 -4.17 15.80
C TRP A 346 -15.39 -3.57 15.19
N HIS A 347 -15.31 -3.46 13.85
CA HIS A 347 -14.12 -2.95 13.17
C HIS A 347 -13.77 -1.49 13.52
N VAL A 348 -14.79 -0.67 13.84
CA VAL A 348 -14.61 0.73 14.29
C VAL A 348 -13.99 0.79 15.69
N GLU A 349 -14.33 -0.15 16.58
CA GLU A 349 -13.85 -0.15 17.96
C GLU A 349 -12.57 -0.97 18.14
N ALA A 350 -12.37 -2.02 17.34
CA ALA A 350 -11.30 -2.97 17.50
C ALA A 350 -9.90 -2.36 17.30
N GLY A 351 -8.97 -2.80 18.15
CA GLY A 351 -7.53 -2.64 18.00
C GLY A 351 -6.81 -3.98 18.05
N ASP A 352 -5.49 -3.95 18.00
CA ASP A 352 -4.65 -5.16 18.11
C ASP A 352 -4.91 -5.90 19.44
N ASP A 353 -5.21 -5.18 20.50
CA ASP A 353 -5.59 -5.73 21.81
C ASP A 353 -6.92 -6.48 21.78
N SER A 354 -7.89 -6.03 20.96
CA SER A 354 -9.17 -6.71 20.79
C SER A 354 -8.99 -8.09 20.17
N MET A 355 -8.08 -8.24 19.20
CA MET A 355 -7.71 -9.55 18.66
C MET A 355 -7.05 -10.43 19.71
N VAL A 356 -6.10 -9.88 20.49
CA VAL A 356 -5.43 -10.63 21.57
C VAL A 356 -6.41 -11.15 22.62
N GLN A 357 -7.42 -10.35 22.98
CA GLN A 357 -8.45 -10.72 23.94
C GLN A 357 -9.45 -11.74 23.36
N GLY A 358 -9.86 -11.60 22.10
CA GLY A 358 -10.71 -12.59 21.43
C GLY A 358 -10.02 -13.95 21.31
N LEU A 359 -8.72 -13.94 21.03
CA LEU A 359 -7.87 -15.13 20.86
C LEU A 359 -7.22 -15.62 22.16
N HIS A 360 -7.71 -15.24 23.34
CA HIS A 360 -6.97 -15.34 24.60
C HIS A 360 -6.42 -16.74 24.95
N SER A 361 -7.02 -17.85 24.49
CA SER A 361 -6.44 -19.21 24.60
C SER A 361 -5.41 -19.49 23.50
N ALA A 362 -5.75 -19.22 22.25
CA ALA A 362 -4.94 -19.54 21.07
C ALA A 362 -3.71 -18.61 20.92
N LEU A 363 -3.86 -17.29 21.05
CA LEU A 363 -2.77 -16.32 20.99
C LEU A 363 -1.87 -16.35 22.22
N ARG A 364 -2.37 -16.70 23.42
CA ARG A 364 -1.47 -16.93 24.57
C ARG A 364 -0.48 -18.04 24.26
N SER A 365 -0.90 -19.11 23.58
CA SER A 365 0.04 -20.18 23.16
C SER A 365 1.06 -19.65 22.15
N VAL A 366 0.63 -18.95 21.10
CA VAL A 366 1.52 -18.37 20.07
C VAL A 366 2.50 -17.35 20.66
N VAL A 367 2.03 -16.39 21.46
CA VAL A 367 2.85 -15.33 22.05
C VAL A 367 3.79 -15.87 23.12
N ARG A 368 3.32 -16.70 24.06
CA ARG A 368 4.15 -17.32 25.11
C ARG A 368 5.18 -18.28 24.54
N ASP A 369 4.80 -19.06 23.53
CA ASP A 369 5.69 -20.03 22.92
C ASP A 369 6.69 -19.37 21.96
N SER A 370 6.36 -18.22 21.36
CA SER A 370 7.30 -17.46 20.51
C SER A 370 8.54 -16.97 21.28
N PHE A 371 8.37 -16.46 22.51
CA PHE A 371 9.47 -16.01 23.35
C PHE A 371 10.31 -17.17 23.89
N SER A 372 9.67 -18.30 24.23
CA SER A 372 10.37 -19.47 24.79
C SER A 372 11.03 -20.37 23.73
N ARG A 373 10.64 -20.26 22.45
CA ARG A 373 11.19 -21.06 21.34
C ARG A 373 12.29 -20.36 20.53
N ARG A 374 12.65 -19.10 20.80
CA ARG A 374 13.86 -18.47 20.21
C ARG A 374 15.15 -19.21 20.57
N ASN A 375 15.14 -20.02 21.63
CA ASN A 375 16.29 -20.74 22.22
C ASN A 375 16.22 -22.27 22.13
N ARG A 376 15.26 -22.88 21.39
CA ARG A 376 15.17 -24.35 21.27
C ARG A 376 15.38 -24.82 19.83
N ASP A 377 16.23 -25.83 19.66
CA ASP A 377 16.53 -26.53 18.40
C ASP A 377 15.32 -27.23 17.76
N ASP A 378 14.18 -27.28 18.46
CA ASP A 378 12.98 -28.09 18.17
C ASP A 378 12.16 -27.64 16.93
N ALA A 379 12.34 -26.40 16.45
CA ALA A 379 11.66 -25.88 15.26
C ALA A 379 12.58 -24.95 14.45
N LYS A 380 12.99 -25.39 13.26
CA LYS A 380 13.84 -24.60 12.36
C LYS A 380 12.99 -23.95 11.27
N VAL A 381 13.23 -22.66 11.04
CA VAL A 381 12.65 -21.92 9.91
C VAL A 381 13.78 -21.44 9.02
N THR A 382 13.72 -21.84 7.77
CA THR A 382 14.65 -21.35 6.75
C THR A 382 13.85 -20.56 5.74
N ARG A 383 14.18 -19.27 5.60
CA ARG A 383 13.69 -18.47 4.48
C ARG A 383 14.73 -18.51 3.37
N GLN A 384 14.29 -18.85 2.17
CA GLN A 384 15.08 -18.63 0.97
C GLN A 384 14.54 -17.41 0.23
N ILE A 385 15.45 -16.49 -0.09
CA ILE A 385 15.14 -15.27 -0.84
C ILE A 385 14.76 -15.61 -2.29
N LEU A 386 15.21 -16.77 -2.80
CA LEU A 386 14.91 -17.25 -4.14
C LEU A 386 14.15 -18.58 -4.07
N LYS A 387 13.42 -18.89 -5.15
CA LYS A 387 12.80 -20.21 -5.31
C LYS A 387 13.86 -21.31 -5.22
N ALA A 388 13.66 -22.26 -4.31
CA ALA A 388 14.54 -23.40 -4.21
C ALA A 388 14.44 -24.23 -5.51
N PRO A 389 15.57 -24.73 -6.05
CA PRO A 389 15.55 -25.69 -7.16
C PRO A 389 14.73 -26.92 -6.79
N SER A 390 14.06 -27.55 -7.76
CA SER A 390 13.18 -28.71 -7.53
C SER A 390 13.87 -29.85 -6.76
N SER A 391 15.16 -30.07 -7.01
CA SER A 391 15.98 -31.06 -6.29
C SER A 391 16.15 -30.73 -4.81
N LEU A 392 16.33 -29.45 -4.47
CA LEU A 392 16.42 -28.98 -3.09
C LEU A 392 15.06 -29.08 -2.39
N ARG A 393 13.97 -28.71 -3.06
CA ARG A 393 12.61 -28.87 -2.52
C ARG A 393 12.30 -30.32 -2.17
N ALA A 394 12.57 -31.25 -3.11
CA ALA A 394 12.35 -32.67 -2.90
C ALA A 394 13.18 -33.20 -1.72
N ARG A 395 14.46 -32.78 -1.61
CA ARG A 395 15.31 -33.15 -0.47
C ARG A 395 14.76 -32.61 0.85
N MET A 396 14.35 -31.34 0.89
CA MET A 396 13.78 -30.72 2.08
C MET A 396 12.47 -31.41 2.49
N GLN A 397 11.59 -31.74 1.54
CA GLN A 397 10.37 -32.51 1.83
C GLN A 397 10.69 -33.89 2.41
N ASN A 398 11.66 -34.61 1.84
CA ASN A 398 12.12 -35.91 2.37
C ASN A 398 12.72 -35.80 3.78
N GLU A 399 13.33 -34.66 4.11
CA GLU A 399 13.83 -34.35 5.44
C GLU A 399 12.73 -33.86 6.40
N GLY A 400 11.45 -33.87 5.99
CA GLY A 400 10.31 -33.47 6.83
C GLY A 400 10.10 -31.96 6.94
N TRP A 401 10.63 -31.18 5.99
CA TRP A 401 10.29 -29.76 5.88
C TRP A 401 8.99 -29.57 5.10
N THR A 402 8.14 -28.70 5.62
CA THR A 402 6.89 -28.27 5.00
C THR A 402 7.09 -26.90 4.34
N PHE A 403 6.68 -26.80 3.09
CA PHE A 403 6.60 -25.52 2.40
C PHE A 403 5.39 -24.74 2.94
N LEU A 404 5.62 -23.51 3.37
CA LEU A 404 4.57 -22.59 3.77
C LEU A 404 4.25 -21.66 2.59
N PRO A 405 3.05 -21.73 2.00
CA PRO A 405 2.68 -20.84 0.92
C PRO A 405 2.56 -19.42 1.49
N VAL A 406 3.55 -18.58 1.19
CA VAL A 406 3.50 -17.14 1.47
C VAL A 406 2.94 -16.47 0.23
N LYS A 407 1.91 -15.62 0.38
CA LYS A 407 1.40 -14.80 -0.74
C LYS A 407 2.55 -13.96 -1.31
N PRO A 408 2.79 -13.98 -2.63
CA PRO A 408 3.76 -13.09 -3.26
C PRO A 408 3.40 -11.64 -2.93
N ARG A 409 4.33 -10.94 -2.27
CA ARG A 409 4.21 -9.50 -2.05
C ARG A 409 4.99 -8.82 -3.16
N GLY A 410 4.26 -8.22 -4.09
CA GLY A 410 4.89 -7.44 -5.15
C GLY A 410 5.47 -6.18 -4.54
N MET A 411 6.78 -6.06 -4.62
CA MET A 411 7.52 -4.93 -4.07
C MET A 411 7.26 -3.66 -4.90
N VAL A 412 7.15 -3.83 -6.21
CA VAL A 412 6.94 -2.78 -7.20
C VAL A 412 5.79 -3.22 -8.10
N LYS A 413 4.54 -3.01 -7.64
CA LYS A 413 3.32 -3.33 -8.40
C LYS A 413 2.67 -2.08 -8.94
N ASP A 414 2.14 -2.17 -10.16
CA ASP A 414 1.27 -1.16 -10.78
C ASP A 414 1.84 0.26 -10.78
N CYS A 415 3.15 0.39 -10.92
CA CYS A 415 3.84 1.66 -10.87
C CYS A 415 3.68 2.45 -12.17
N GLN A 416 3.46 3.76 -12.07
CA GLN A 416 3.52 4.60 -13.26
C GLN A 416 4.93 4.50 -13.89
N PRO A 417 5.02 4.44 -15.23
CA PRO A 417 6.31 4.49 -15.91
C PRO A 417 7.12 5.73 -15.51
N VAL A 418 8.45 5.59 -15.46
CA VAL A 418 9.36 6.69 -15.09
C VAL A 418 10.27 7.02 -16.27
N PHE A 419 10.33 8.30 -16.62
CA PHE A 419 11.17 8.80 -17.71
C PHE A 419 12.14 9.87 -17.23
N LEU A 420 13.35 9.81 -17.78
CA LEU A 420 14.41 10.78 -17.62
C LEU A 420 14.34 11.76 -18.78
N VAL A 421 14.24 13.06 -18.47
CA VAL A 421 14.08 14.13 -19.45
C VAL A 421 15.26 15.10 -19.35
N GLU A 422 15.97 15.30 -20.46
CA GLU A 422 17.14 16.17 -20.56
C GLU A 422 16.95 17.22 -21.64
N HIS A 423 17.25 18.48 -21.31
CA HIS A 423 17.31 19.58 -22.26
C HIS A 423 18.70 19.71 -22.86
N LEU A 424 18.81 19.51 -24.17
CA LEU A 424 20.08 19.49 -24.91
C LEU A 424 20.58 20.90 -25.31
N GLY A 425 19.76 21.94 -25.11
CA GLY A 425 20.11 23.30 -25.52
C GLY A 425 19.92 23.52 -27.02
N THR A 426 20.27 24.72 -27.50
CA THR A 426 20.12 25.10 -28.93
C THR A 426 21.32 24.70 -29.80
N ASP A 427 22.43 24.25 -29.19
CA ASP A 427 23.75 24.22 -29.86
C ASP A 427 24.24 22.80 -30.19
N SER A 428 23.50 21.74 -29.86
CA SER A 428 23.91 20.35 -30.14
C SER A 428 23.04 19.71 -31.22
N LEU A 429 23.33 20.02 -32.49
CA LEU A 429 22.63 19.45 -33.66
C LEU A 429 23.31 18.20 -34.26
N ASP A 430 24.23 17.56 -33.54
CA ASP A 430 24.94 16.39 -34.07
C ASP A 430 24.58 15.08 -33.35
N ALA A 431 24.02 14.17 -34.14
CA ALA A 431 23.88 12.73 -33.93
C ALA A 431 22.80 12.21 -32.97
N CYS A 432 21.56 12.17 -33.45
CA CYS A 432 20.57 11.15 -33.02
C CYS A 432 19.95 10.48 -34.25
N ASN A 433 20.32 9.22 -34.49
CA ASN A 433 19.71 8.36 -35.51
C ASN A 433 18.25 8.05 -35.14
N GLY A 434 17.35 8.91 -35.62
CA GLY A 434 15.94 8.63 -35.86
C GLY A 434 15.14 8.10 -34.67
N LEU A 435 14.69 8.99 -33.78
CA LEU A 435 13.52 8.84 -32.88
C LEU A 435 13.35 10.11 -32.01
N CYS A 436 13.06 11.28 -32.61
CA CYS A 436 12.48 12.43 -31.89
C CYS A 436 11.82 13.43 -32.84
N VAL A 437 10.80 14.13 -32.36
CA VAL A 437 10.06 15.18 -33.11
C VAL A 437 10.51 16.59 -32.67
N ASP A 438 11.42 16.70 -31.70
CA ASP A 438 12.16 17.93 -31.39
C ASP A 438 13.59 17.57 -30.94
N ASP A 439 14.60 18.02 -31.68
CA ASP A 439 16.02 17.70 -31.43
C ASP A 439 16.59 18.32 -30.14
N ARG A 440 15.80 19.17 -29.45
CA ARG A 440 16.22 19.89 -28.24
C ARG A 440 16.06 19.09 -26.96
N VAL A 441 15.35 17.95 -26.97
CA VAL A 441 15.13 17.14 -25.76
C VAL A 441 15.28 15.66 -25.96
N ARG A 442 15.94 15.03 -24.99
CA ARG A 442 16.10 13.59 -24.88
C ARG A 442 15.21 13.04 -23.79
N VAL A 443 14.41 12.03 -24.13
CA VAL A 443 13.59 11.26 -23.19
C VAL A 443 14.09 9.82 -23.18
N VAL A 444 14.39 9.30 -22.00
CA VAL A 444 14.85 7.91 -21.83
C VAL A 444 14.05 7.24 -20.74
N SER A 445 13.59 6.01 -20.97
CA SER A 445 12.96 5.19 -19.93
C SER A 445 13.97 4.91 -18.81
N TRP A 446 13.56 5.09 -17.56
CA TRP A 446 14.43 4.76 -16.43
C TRP A 446 14.82 3.28 -16.40
N LYS A 447 13.94 2.37 -16.84
CA LYS A 447 14.25 0.94 -17.00
C LYS A 447 15.41 0.69 -17.94
N VAL A 448 15.53 1.50 -19.00
CA VAL A 448 16.61 1.39 -19.98
C VAL A 448 17.89 2.01 -19.44
N ALA A 449 17.77 3.13 -18.72
CA ALA A 449 18.92 3.87 -18.20
C ALA A 449 19.54 3.29 -16.91
N SER A 450 18.81 2.46 -16.16
CA SER A 450 19.25 1.94 -14.87
C SER A 450 19.27 0.41 -14.82
N LEU A 451 20.44 -0.15 -14.49
CA LEU A 451 20.60 -1.58 -14.20
C LEU A 451 19.80 -2.02 -12.97
N VAL A 452 19.57 -1.11 -12.02
CA VAL A 452 18.77 -1.37 -10.81
C VAL A 452 17.30 -1.50 -11.19
N ALA A 453 16.76 -0.51 -11.91
CA ALA A 453 15.37 -0.53 -12.37
C ALA A 453 15.10 -1.72 -13.30
N ALA A 454 15.99 -1.98 -14.27
CA ALA A 454 15.90 -3.13 -15.17
C ALA A 454 15.80 -4.48 -14.43
N LYS A 455 16.41 -4.58 -13.25
CA LYS A 455 16.45 -5.82 -12.46
C LYS A 455 15.40 -5.90 -11.36
N LEU A 456 15.00 -4.78 -10.76
CA LEU A 456 14.14 -4.75 -9.57
C LEU A 456 12.71 -4.32 -9.87
N GLU A 457 12.46 -3.58 -10.95
CA GLU A 457 11.12 -3.14 -11.29
C GLU A 457 10.27 -4.33 -11.78
N GLY A 458 9.11 -4.55 -11.16
CA GLY A 458 8.27 -5.71 -11.46
C GLY A 458 8.75 -7.03 -10.86
N VAL A 459 9.81 -7.03 -10.04
CA VAL A 459 10.19 -8.21 -9.26
C VAL A 459 9.12 -8.50 -8.22
N GLU A 460 8.42 -9.60 -8.42
CA GLU A 460 7.69 -10.24 -7.34
C GLU A 460 8.67 -11.03 -6.49
N HIS A 461 8.69 -10.75 -5.20
CA HIS A 461 9.52 -11.52 -4.30
C HIS A 461 8.80 -12.83 -3.95
N ASP A 462 9.18 -13.90 -4.65
CA ASP A 462 8.78 -15.27 -4.34
C ASP A 462 9.73 -15.87 -3.30
N SER A 463 9.71 -15.35 -2.07
CA SER A 463 10.43 -16.03 -0.97
C SER A 463 9.77 -17.37 -0.73
N GLU A 464 10.57 -18.43 -0.67
CA GLU A 464 10.08 -19.68 -0.11
C GLU A 464 10.34 -19.71 1.39
N LEU A 465 9.27 -19.94 2.14
CA LEU A 465 9.35 -20.19 3.56
C LEU A 465 9.23 -21.69 3.80
N TRP A 466 10.28 -22.26 4.37
CA TRP A 466 10.31 -23.67 4.74
C TRP A 466 10.35 -23.79 6.26
N TRP A 467 9.47 -24.63 6.78
CA TRP A 467 9.30 -24.87 8.20
C TRP A 467 9.45 -26.35 8.51
N ARG A 468 10.17 -26.67 9.58
CA ARG A 468 10.28 -28.04 10.08
C ARG A 468 10.11 -28.01 11.60
N ASN A 469 9.08 -28.69 12.08
CA ASN A 469 8.81 -28.86 13.51
C ASN A 469 8.85 -30.34 13.87
N THR A 470 9.96 -30.78 14.48
CA THR A 470 10.18 -32.18 14.80
C THR A 470 9.18 -32.76 15.82
N LYS A 471 8.40 -31.93 16.54
CA LYS A 471 7.39 -32.37 17.51
C LYS A 471 5.95 -32.26 17.00
N PHE A 472 5.59 -31.19 16.30
CA PHE A 472 4.23 -31.01 15.76
C PHE A 472 3.96 -31.96 14.60
N THR A 473 4.93 -32.19 13.70
CA THR A 473 4.77 -33.18 12.63
C THR A 473 4.58 -34.57 13.22
N LYS A 474 5.33 -34.90 14.28
CA LYS A 474 5.17 -36.18 14.99
C LYS A 474 3.79 -36.32 15.64
N ALA A 475 3.30 -35.30 16.35
CA ALA A 475 1.96 -35.33 16.95
C ALA A 475 0.82 -35.36 15.92
N LEU A 476 1.00 -34.66 14.78
CA LEU A 476 0.04 -34.66 13.68
C LEU A 476 0.06 -36.00 12.92
N ASP A 477 1.23 -36.60 12.74
CA ASP A 477 1.38 -37.92 12.13
C ASP A 477 0.84 -39.00 13.07
N GLU A 478 1.11 -38.94 14.37
CA GLU A 478 0.51 -39.80 15.40
C GLU A 478 -1.03 -39.68 15.39
N ALA A 479 -1.57 -38.45 15.34
CA ALA A 479 -3.01 -38.21 15.23
C ALA A 479 -3.61 -38.71 13.90
N LYS A 480 -2.92 -38.53 12.77
CA LYS A 480 -3.35 -39.08 11.47
C LYS A 480 -3.31 -40.61 11.46
N GLN A 481 -2.33 -41.21 12.13
CA GLN A 481 -2.22 -42.65 12.28
C GLN A 481 -3.35 -43.19 13.15
N GLU A 482 -3.69 -42.51 14.26
CA GLU A 482 -4.84 -42.84 15.09
C GLU A 482 -6.15 -42.75 14.32
N ILE A 483 -6.37 -41.65 13.58
CA ILE A 483 -7.57 -41.49 12.73
C ILE A 483 -7.63 -42.57 11.63
N ALA A 484 -6.51 -42.88 10.99
CA ALA A 484 -6.46 -43.93 9.97
C ALA A 484 -6.77 -45.32 10.56
N ASN A 485 -6.27 -45.60 11.76
CA ASN A 485 -6.57 -46.84 12.49
C ASN A 485 -8.04 -46.89 12.92
N GLU A 486 -8.63 -45.79 13.39
CA GLU A 486 -10.06 -45.73 13.74
C GLU A 486 -10.95 -45.94 12.51
N VAL A 487 -10.63 -45.32 11.38
CA VAL A 487 -11.36 -45.50 10.11
C VAL A 487 -11.23 -46.95 9.62
N SER A 488 -10.04 -47.55 9.69
CA SER A 488 -9.83 -48.96 9.31
C SER A 488 -10.62 -49.91 10.21
N ASN A 489 -10.65 -49.66 11.52
CA ASN A 489 -11.41 -50.44 12.49
C ASN A 489 -12.94 -50.30 12.30
N GLN A 490 -13.42 -49.12 11.90
CA GLN A 490 -14.85 -48.90 11.58
C GLN A 490 -15.27 -49.61 10.28
N VAL A 491 -14.39 -49.67 9.28
CA VAL A 491 -14.64 -50.41 8.03
C VAL A 491 -14.66 -51.92 8.29
N GLU A 492 -13.76 -52.45 9.12
CA GLU A 492 -13.79 -53.86 9.52
C GLU A 492 -15.03 -54.21 10.38
N ALA A 493 -15.47 -53.30 11.25
CA ALA A 493 -16.69 -53.50 12.05
C ALA A 493 -17.98 -53.49 11.20
N GLN A 494 -18.02 -52.73 10.10
CA GLN A 494 -19.15 -52.74 9.15
C GLN A 494 -19.14 -53.95 8.21
N ALA A 495 -17.97 -54.50 7.89
CA ALA A 495 -17.84 -55.72 7.09
C ALA A 495 -18.19 -57.01 7.88
N GLY A 496 -18.31 -56.92 9.22
CA GLY A 496 -18.59 -58.04 10.12
C GLY A 496 -20.06 -58.29 10.45
N VAL A 497 -21.02 -57.58 9.83
CA VAL A 497 -22.45 -57.86 10.03
C VAL A 497 -22.85 -59.05 9.12
N PRO A 498 -23.21 -60.22 9.67
CA PRO A 498 -23.73 -61.31 8.86
C PRO A 498 -25.11 -60.91 8.33
N GLU A 499 -25.37 -61.09 7.03
CA GLU A 499 -26.73 -61.09 6.49
C GLU A 499 -27.55 -62.16 7.22
N ALA A 500 -28.46 -61.72 8.09
CA ALA A 500 -29.52 -62.57 8.62
C ALA A 500 -30.60 -62.69 7.53
N GLY A 501 -30.82 -63.92 7.08
CA GLY A 501 -31.82 -64.29 6.07
C GLY A 501 -33.27 -64.26 6.55
#